data_AF-A0A963XZK3-F1
#
_entry.id   AF-A0A963XZK3-F1
#
_cell.length_a   1.000
_cell.length_b   1.000
_cell.length_c   1.000
_cell.angle_alpha   90.00
_cell.angle_beta   90.00
_cell.angle_gamma   90.00
#
_symmetry.space_group_name_H-M   'P 1'
#
loop_
_entity.id
_entity.type
_entity.pdbx_description
1 polymer ?
#
loop_
_entity_poly.entity_id
_entity_poly.type
_entity_poly.pdbx_seq_one_letter_code
_entity_poly.pdbx_strand_id
1 'polypeptide(L)' 'MRVACDDLRIAGDHVAFIWTFTGRHAETGNALDVQGWEEWDMSADCLIQSSRGWYDADDYARQVAGA' A
#
# COMPACT_ATOMS: atom_id res chain seq x y z
N MET A 1 -9.87 6.71 7.89
CA MET A 1 -8.69 6.07 7.28
C MET A 1 -9.15 4.76 6.67
N ARG A 2 -8.83 4.51 5.40
CA ARG A 2 -9.17 3.26 4.70
C ARG A 2 -8.05 2.86 3.75
N VAL A 3 -7.95 1.57 3.48
CA VAL A 3 -7.17 1.01 2.37
C VAL A 3 -8.18 0.33 1.45
N ALA A 4 -8.21 0.73 0.19
CA ALA A 4 -8.97 0.05 -0.85
C ALA A 4 -8.09 -1.01 -1.50
N CYS A 5 -8.63 -2.22 -1.66
CA CYS A 5 -8.09 -3.22 -2.56
C CYS A 5 -8.55 -2.85 -3.97
N ASP A 6 -7.63 -2.35 -4.79
CA ASP A 6 -7.97 -1.95 -6.16
C ASP A 6 -7.83 -3.14 -7.13
N ASP A 7 -6.82 -3.99 -6.91
CA ASP A 7 -6.59 -5.19 -7.72
C ASP A 7 -5.74 -6.22 -6.95
N LEU A 8 -5.82 -7.48 -7.39
CA LEU A 8 -4.99 -8.57 -6.90
C LEU A 8 -4.49 -9.41 -8.08
N ARG A 9 -3.18 -9.48 -8.27
CA ARG A 9 -2.55 -10.34 -9.27
C ARG A 9 -1.88 -11.51 -8.59
N ILE A 10 -2.17 -12.72 -9.03
CA ILE A 10 -1.68 -13.95 -8.40
C ILE A 10 -0.92 -14.78 -9.44
N ALA A 11 0.29 -15.20 -9.09
CA ALA A 11 1.13 -16.08 -9.88
C ALA A 11 1.78 -17.13 -8.95
N GLY A 12 1.09 -18.28 -8.79
CA GLY A 12 1.52 -19.32 -7.85
C GLY A 12 1.42 -18.82 -6.40
N ASP A 13 2.54 -18.86 -5.69
CA ASP A 13 2.73 -18.35 -4.33
C ASP A 13 3.14 -16.87 -4.27
N HIS A 14 3.23 -16.18 -5.41
CA HIS A 14 3.48 -14.74 -5.46
C HIS A 14 2.20 -13.95 -5.73
N VAL A 15 1.98 -12.90 -4.96
CA VAL A 15 0.79 -12.04 -5.06
C VAL A 15 1.20 -10.58 -5.12
N ALA A 16 0.67 -9.82 -6.09
CA ALA A 16 0.71 -8.37 -6.06
C ALA A 16 -0.67 -7.84 -5.62
N PHE A 17 -0.71 -7.14 -4.49
CA PHE A 17 -1.87 -6.47 -3.94
C PHE A 17 -1.79 -4.97 -4.23
N ILE A 18 -2.62 -4.47 -5.13
CA ILE A 18 -2.63 -3.07 -5.56
C ILE A 18 -3.64 -2.33 -4.70
N TRP A 19 -3.23 -1.19 -4.13
CA TRP A 19 -4.03 -0.49 -3.14
C TRP A 19 -3.98 1.03 -3.28
N THR A 20 -5.06 1.65 -2.78
CA THR A 20 -5.16 3.08 -2.53
C THR A 20 -5.47 3.32 -1.06
N PHE A 21 -4.58 4.01 -0.36
CA PHE A 21 -4.75 4.46 1.01
C PHE A 21 -5.30 5.88 1.04
N THR A 22 -6.43 6.10 1.73
CA THR A 22 -6.92 7.45 2.00
C THR A 22 -7.11 7.73 3.49
N GLY A 23 -6.63 8.89 3.91
CA GLY A 23 -6.58 9.24 5.33
C GLY A 23 -6.13 10.66 5.60
N ARG A 24 -5.67 10.89 6.82
CA ARG A 24 -4.97 12.11 7.21
C ARG A 24 -3.68 11.75 7.90
N HIS A 25 -2.62 12.47 7.62
CA HIS A 25 -1.35 12.33 8.33
C HIS A 25 -1.55 12.68 9.81
N ALA A 26 -1.09 11.82 10.72
CA ALA A 26 -1.43 11.93 12.15
C ALA A 26 -0.89 13.21 12.80
N GLU A 27 0.29 13.68 12.38
CA GLU A 27 0.94 14.85 12.99
C GLU A 27 0.53 16.17 12.33
N THR A 28 0.46 16.19 10.99
CA THR A 28 0.17 17.44 10.24
C THR A 28 -1.32 17.62 9.97
N GLY A 29 -2.13 16.57 10.10
CA GLY A 29 -3.55 16.58 9.77
C GLY A 29 -3.87 16.66 8.27
N ASN A 30 -2.84 16.76 7.42
CA ASN A 30 -2.98 16.90 5.97
C ASN A 30 -3.61 15.65 5.35
N ALA A 31 -4.41 15.84 4.31
CA ALA A 31 -5.06 14.75 3.61
C ALA A 31 -4.03 13.87 2.90
N LEU A 32 -4.25 12.57 2.92
CA LEU A 32 -3.44 11.57 2.22
C LEU A 32 -4.32 10.82 1.23
N ASP A 33 -3.82 10.66 0.02
CA ASP A 33 -4.34 9.82 -1.07
C ASP A 33 -3.12 9.15 -1.74
N VAL A 34 -2.72 8.01 -1.18
CA VAL A 34 -1.47 7.33 -1.55
C VAL A 34 -1.81 6.07 -2.30
N GLN A 35 -1.17 5.88 -3.45
CA GLN A 35 -1.29 4.67 -4.25
C GLN A 35 -0.01 3.86 -4.15
N GLY A 36 -0.16 2.54 -4.16
CA GLY A 36 0.97 1.63 -4.08
C GLY A 36 0.57 0.19 -4.35
N TRP A 37 1.54 -0.69 -4.18
CA TRP A 37 1.29 -2.12 -4.18
C TRP A 37 2.14 -2.80 -3.12
N GLU A 38 1.68 -3.98 -2.70
CA GLU A 38 2.49 -4.93 -1.95
C GLU A 38 2.74 -6.19 -2.79
N GLU A 39 3.92 -6.78 -2.63
CA GLU A 39 4.30 -8.07 -3.19
C GLU A 39 4.42 -9.02 -2.00
N TRP A 40 3.63 -10.07 -2.06
CA TRP A 40 3.57 -11.10 -1.05
C TRP A 40 4.15 -12.39 -1.61
N ASP A 41 4.96 -13.04 -0.79
CA ASP A 41 5.29 -14.46 -0.96
C ASP A 41 4.44 -15.25 0.04
N MET A 42 3.74 -16.25 -0.45
CA MET A 42 2.74 -17.03 0.28
C MET A 42 3.32 -18.38 0.71
N SER A 43 2.99 -18.83 1.91
CA SER A 43 3.31 -20.18 2.37
C SER A 43 2.36 -21.21 1.76
N ALA A 44 2.71 -22.49 1.90
CA ALA A 44 1.83 -23.61 1.55
C ALA A 44 0.50 -23.62 2.32
N ASP A 45 0.43 -22.97 3.48
CA ASP A 45 -0.79 -22.82 4.29
C ASP A 45 -1.59 -21.55 3.92
N CYS A 46 -1.27 -20.93 2.77
CA CYS A 46 -1.88 -19.69 2.30
C CYS A 46 -1.71 -18.50 3.26
N LEU A 47 -0.58 -18.43 3.98
CA LEU A 47 -0.22 -17.31 4.83
C LEU A 47 0.85 -16.44 4.16
N ILE A 48 0.79 -15.12 4.36
CA ILE A 48 1.85 -14.21 3.88
C ILE A 48 3.14 -14.49 4.68
N GLN A 49 4.21 -14.91 4.01
CA GLN A 49 5.54 -15.12 4.60
C GLN A 49 6.40 -13.86 4.57
N SER A 50 6.31 -13.12 3.47
CA SER A 50 6.94 -11.80 3.31
C SER A 50 5.96 -10.85 2.65
N SER A 51 5.94 -9.60 3.14
CA SER A 51 5.31 -8.48 2.46
C SER A 51 6.36 -7.40 2.23
N ARG A 52 6.45 -6.93 1.00
CA ARG A 52 7.25 -5.78 0.57
C ARG A 52 6.28 -4.76 -0.02
N GLY A 53 6.47 -3.49 0.28
CA GLY A 53 5.56 -2.41 -0.14
C GLY A 53 6.28 -1.36 -0.98
N TRP A 54 5.60 -0.88 -2.01
CA TRP A 54 6.06 0.18 -2.90
C TRP A 54 5.00 1.25 -3.05
N TYR A 55 5.45 2.49 -3.02
CA TYR A 55 4.66 3.69 -3.24
C TYR A 55 5.61 4.83 -3.63
N ASP A 56 5.06 5.94 -4.11
CA ASP A 56 5.84 7.14 -4.38
C ASP A 56 6.12 7.89 -3.07
N ALA A 57 7.34 7.75 -2.54
CA ALA A 57 7.76 8.39 -1.30
C ALA A 57 7.88 9.92 -1.42
N ASP A 58 8.22 10.42 -2.61
CA ASP A 58 8.32 11.86 -2.84
C ASP A 58 6.93 12.49 -2.91
N ASP A 59 5.97 11.80 -3.53
CA ASP A 59 4.58 12.23 -3.53
C ASP A 59 3.97 12.21 -2.12
N TYR A 60 4.18 11.13 -1.37
CA TYR A 60 3.78 11.07 0.04
C TYR A 60 4.35 12.25 0.85
N ALA A 61 5.64 12.56 0.67
CA ALA A 61 6.27 13.68 1.37
C ALA A 61 5.62 15.04 1.01
N ARG A 62 5.25 15.26 -0.27
CA ARG A 62 4.49 16.45 -0.70
C ARG A 62 3.13 16.52 0.00
N GLN A 63 2.39 15.42 0.05
CA GLN A 63 1.08 15.37 0.70
C GLN A 63 1.17 15.61 2.22
N VAL A 64 2.18 15.04 2.90
CA VAL A 64 2.45 15.30 4.32
C VAL A 64 2.72 16.77 4.58
N ALA A 65 3.46 17.44 3.69
CA ALA A 65 3.71 18.88 3.74
C ALA A 65 2.49 19.73 3.36
N GLY A 66 1.45 19.13 2.77
CA GLY A 66 0.23 19.82 2.33
C GLY A 66 0.39 20.58 1.01
N ALA A 67 1.32 20.14 0.17
CA ALA A 67 1.62 20.72 -1.15
C ALA A 67 0.79 20.10 -2.27
#